data_AF-A0A257JIK1-F1
#
_entry.id   AF-A0A257JIK1-F1
#
_cell.length_a   1.000
_cell.length_b   1.000
_cell.length_c   1.000
_cell.angle_alpha   90.00
_cell.angle_beta   90.00
_cell.angle_gamma   90.00
#
_symmetry.space_group_name_H-M   'P 1'
#
loop_
_entity.id
_entity.type
_entity.pdbx_description
1 polymer ?
#
loop_
_entity_poly.entity_id
_entity_poly.type
_entity_poly.pdbx_seq_one_letter_code
_entity_poly.pdbx_strand_id
1 'polypeptide(L)'
;MRPSLKWALTATDVAFMVYWSVALLECLGLIQIPSDWLYAHAHDPRVVAWNWSFFPLDIAFSITGLWAVRAATQNNPIWRPLALISLILTIVAGGMACGYWLLLGEVDAVWFGMNAVLVVWPLVFLPALVREMAVNSASAN
;
A
#
# COMPACT_ATOMS: atom_id res chain seq x y z
N MET A 1 19.55 2.96 -1.10
CA MET A 1 18.27 2.90 -0.36
C MET A 1 18.55 2.53 1.08
N ARG A 2 17.89 3.18 2.06
CA ARG A 2 18.02 2.83 3.49
C ARG A 2 17.49 1.40 3.75
N PRO A 3 18.14 0.56 4.58
CA PRO A 3 17.67 -0.80 4.84
C PRO A 3 16.24 -0.88 5.38
N SER A 4 15.85 0.07 6.24
CA SER A 4 14.50 0.16 6.80
C SER A 4 13.44 0.46 5.74
N LEU A 5 13.72 1.37 4.80
CA LEU A 5 12.81 1.65 3.68
C LEU A 5 12.67 0.45 2.74
N LYS A 6 13.79 -0.23 2.45
CA LYS A 6 13.77 -1.47 1.65
C LYS A 6 12.86 -2.52 2.29
N TRP A 7 13.01 -2.72 3.60
CA TRP A 7 12.21 -3.69 4.33
C TRP A 7 10.73 -3.30 4.37
N ALA A 8 10.42 -2.03 4.66
CA ALA A 8 9.04 -1.54 4.73
C ALA A 8 8.29 -1.70 3.39
N LEU A 9 8.94 -1.34 2.26
CA LEU A 9 8.39 -1.56 0.93
C LEU A 9 8.17 -3.05 0.68
N THR A 10 9.22 -3.86 0.83
CA THR A 10 9.14 -5.30 0.54
C THR A 10 8.07 -6.01 1.37
N ALA A 11 8.00 -5.73 2.67
CA ALA A 11 7.03 -6.36 3.56
C ALA A 11 5.60 -5.95 3.21
N THR A 12 5.35 -4.65 2.99
CA THR A 12 4.03 -4.13 2.63
C THR A 12 3.59 -4.67 1.28
N ASP A 13 4.43 -4.54 0.25
CA ASP A 13 4.10 -4.90 -1.11
C ASP A 13 3.85 -6.40 -1.26
N VAL A 14 4.69 -7.24 -0.62
CA VAL A 14 4.46 -8.70 -0.62
C VAL A 14 3.18 -9.06 0.14
N ALA A 15 2.90 -8.40 1.27
CA ALA A 15 1.65 -8.63 2.01
C ALA A 15 0.41 -8.28 1.15
N PHE A 16 0.46 -7.20 0.36
CA PHE A 16 -0.63 -6.83 -0.55
C PHE A 16 -0.77 -7.77 -1.73
N MET A 17 0.33 -8.26 -2.29
CA MET A 17 0.29 -9.30 -3.33
C MET A 17 -0.35 -10.58 -2.79
N VAL A 18 -0.06 -10.97 -1.55
CA VAL A 18 -0.70 -12.11 -0.88
C VAL A 18 -2.18 -11.83 -0.62
N TYR A 19 -2.52 -10.68 -0.04
CA TYR A 19 -3.90 -10.27 0.23
C TYR A 19 -4.77 -10.34 -1.04
N TRP A 20 -4.33 -9.71 -2.14
CA TRP A 20 -5.08 -9.71 -3.39
C TRP A 20 -5.12 -11.07 -4.08
N SER A 21 -4.10 -11.90 -3.91
CA SER A 21 -4.16 -13.29 -4.37
C SER A 21 -5.24 -14.07 -3.61
N VAL A 22 -5.31 -13.91 -2.29
CA VAL A 22 -6.34 -14.55 -1.45
C VAL A 22 -7.73 -14.05 -1.81
N ALA A 23 -7.92 -12.73 -1.93
CA ALA A 23 -9.19 -12.13 -2.34
C ALA A 23 -9.64 -12.60 -3.73
N LEU A 24 -8.71 -12.76 -4.68
CA LEU A 24 -9.01 -13.29 -6.00
C LEU A 24 -9.41 -14.76 -5.95
N LEU A 25 -8.71 -15.59 -5.17
CA LEU A 25 -9.07 -17.01 -5.00
C LEU A 25 -10.45 -17.18 -4.36
N GLU A 26 -10.79 -16.34 -3.38
CA GLU A 26 -12.13 -16.31 -2.78
C GLU A 26 -13.19 -15.89 -3.80
N CYS A 27 -12.93 -14.82 -4.56
CA CYS A 27 -13.84 -14.34 -5.61
C CYS A 27 -14.10 -15.38 -6.70
N LEU A 28 -13.09 -16.18 -7.05
CA LEU A 28 -13.22 -17.30 -7.98
C LEU A 28 -13.90 -18.54 -7.38
N GLY A 29 -14.25 -18.51 -6.09
CA GLY A 29 -14.85 -19.64 -5.38
C GLY A 29 -13.89 -20.82 -5.15
N LEU A 30 -12.58 -20.60 -5.28
CA LEU A 30 -11.56 -21.63 -5.10
C LEU A 30 -11.22 -21.85 -3.62
N ILE A 31 -11.45 -20.84 -2.79
CA ILE A 31 -11.35 -20.90 -1.33
C ILE A 31 -12.56 -20.20 -0.71
N GLN A 32 -12.82 -20.46 0.56
CA GLN A 32 -13.83 -19.74 1.36
C GLN A 32 -13.14 -19.15 2.59
N ILE A 33 -13.33 -17.85 2.81
CA ILE A 33 -12.80 -17.16 3.98
C ILE A 33 -13.93 -17.06 5.01
N PRO A 34 -13.67 -17.36 6.30
CA PRO A 34 -14.66 -17.17 7.35
C PRO A 34 -15.17 -15.71 7.37
N SER A 35 -16.48 -15.52 7.50
CA SER A 35 -17.12 -14.19 7.52
C SER A 35 -16.52 -13.27 8.58
N ASP A 36 -16.15 -13.82 9.73
CA ASP A 36 -15.64 -13.07 10.88
C ASP A 36 -14.20 -12.56 10.66
N TRP A 37 -13.53 -13.02 9.61
CA TRP A 37 -12.22 -12.51 9.21
C TRP A 37 -12.33 -11.35 8.22
N LEU A 38 -13.49 -11.18 7.59
CA LEU A 38 -13.71 -10.14 6.61
C LEU A 38 -14.00 -8.80 7.30
N TYR A 39 -13.87 -7.71 6.54
CA TYR A 39 -14.25 -6.38 6.98
C TYR A 39 -15.77 -6.27 7.16
N ALA A 40 -16.20 -5.24 7.89
CA ALA A 40 -17.61 -5.01 8.17
C ALA A 40 -18.45 -4.98 6.88
N HIS A 41 -19.61 -5.62 6.91
CA HIS A 41 -20.54 -5.69 5.76
C HIS A 41 -19.93 -6.25 4.46
N ALA A 42 -18.98 -7.19 4.54
CA ALA A 42 -18.35 -7.80 3.36
C ALA A 42 -19.28 -8.57 2.41
N HIS A 43 -20.55 -8.75 2.75
CA HIS A 43 -21.57 -9.30 1.85
C HIS A 43 -22.43 -8.23 1.16
N ASP A 44 -22.32 -6.95 1.55
CA ASP A 44 -22.98 -5.86 0.84
C ASP A 44 -22.25 -5.62 -0.50
N PRO A 45 -22.93 -5.77 -1.65
CA PRO A 45 -22.32 -5.56 -2.97
C PRO A 45 -21.63 -4.21 -3.14
N ARG A 46 -22.09 -3.16 -2.43
CA ARG A 46 -21.48 -1.83 -2.47
C ARG A 46 -20.14 -1.79 -1.75
N VAL A 47 -20.05 -2.45 -0.59
CA VAL A 47 -18.80 -2.54 0.19
C VAL A 47 -17.80 -3.44 -0.54
N VAL A 48 -18.27 -4.52 -1.16
CA VAL A 48 -17.44 -5.35 -2.04
C VAL A 48 -16.88 -4.53 -3.21
N ALA A 49 -17.74 -3.82 -3.95
CA ALA A 49 -17.29 -2.97 -5.06
C ALA A 49 -16.32 -1.88 -4.61
N TRP A 50 -16.56 -1.28 -3.44
CA TRP A 50 -15.66 -0.32 -2.81
C TRP A 50 -14.29 -0.94 -2.50
N ASN A 51 -14.22 -2.10 -1.85
CA ASN A 51 -12.95 -2.78 -1.57
C ASN A 51 -12.21 -3.13 -2.87
N TRP A 52 -12.90 -3.68 -3.87
CA TRP A 52 -12.33 -3.99 -5.18
C TRP A 52 -11.84 -2.76 -5.96
N SER A 53 -12.34 -1.56 -5.64
CA SER A 53 -11.82 -0.32 -6.22
C SER A 53 -10.37 -0.01 -5.80
N PHE A 54 -9.90 -0.61 -4.69
CA PHE A 54 -8.51 -0.48 -4.24
C PHE A 54 -7.55 -1.39 -5.01
N PHE A 55 -8.02 -2.50 -5.62
CA PHE A 55 -7.15 -3.42 -6.36
C PHE A 55 -6.16 -2.75 -7.32
N PRO A 56 -6.60 -1.88 -8.26
CA PRO A 56 -5.65 -1.23 -9.18
C PRO A 56 -4.65 -0.33 -8.44
N LEU A 57 -5.07 0.35 -7.37
CA LEU A 57 -4.21 1.23 -6.57
C LEU A 57 -3.17 0.42 -5.79
N ASP A 58 -3.59 -0.66 -5.16
CA ASP A 58 -2.76 -1.50 -4.32
C ASP A 58 -1.71 -2.27 -5.11
N ILE A 59 -2.11 -2.78 -6.27
CA ILE A 59 -1.19 -3.40 -7.22
C ILE A 59 -0.21 -2.36 -7.77
N ALA A 60 -0.66 -1.14 -8.06
CA ALA A 60 0.23 -0.08 -8.55
C ALA A 60 1.30 0.30 -7.51
N PHE A 61 0.94 0.48 -6.24
CA PHE A 61 1.94 0.79 -5.22
C PHE A 61 2.88 -0.40 -4.95
N SER A 62 2.36 -1.64 -5.02
CA SER A 62 3.16 -2.84 -4.80
C SER A 62 4.18 -3.07 -5.92
N ILE A 63 3.76 -2.89 -7.18
CA ILE A 63 4.65 -3.00 -8.34
C ILE A 63 5.72 -1.91 -8.28
N THR A 64 5.33 -0.66 -8.02
CA THR A 64 6.29 0.45 -7.96
C THR A 64 7.26 0.33 -6.79
N GLY A 65 6.82 -0.17 -5.63
CA GLY A 65 7.66 -0.40 -4.46
C GLY A 65 8.67 -1.53 -4.65
N LEU A 66 8.24 -2.69 -5.13
CA LEU A 66 9.14 -3.81 -5.48
C LEU A 66 10.11 -3.44 -6.60
N TRP A 67 9.65 -2.66 -7.58
CA TRP A 67 10.54 -2.15 -8.63
C TRP A 67 11.56 -1.16 -8.07
N ALA A 68 11.17 -0.28 -7.14
CA ALA A 68 12.11 0.59 -6.45
C ALA A 68 13.20 -0.22 -5.72
N VAL A 69 12.80 -1.28 -5.01
CA VAL A 69 13.74 -2.18 -4.33
C VAL A 69 14.71 -2.82 -5.34
N ARG A 70 14.19 -3.35 -6.45
CA ARG A 70 15.02 -3.94 -7.51
C ARG A 70 15.99 -2.93 -8.11
N ALA A 71 15.51 -1.76 -8.50
CA ALA A 71 16.33 -0.69 -9.08
C ALA A 71 17.44 -0.23 -8.11
N ALA A 72 17.13 -0.16 -6.80
CA ALA A 72 18.11 0.18 -5.78
C ALA A 72 19.22 -0.88 -5.66
N THR A 73 18.90 -2.17 -5.77
CA THR A 73 19.92 -3.24 -5.78
C THR A 73 20.85 -3.19 -6.98
N GLN A 74 20.39 -2.56 -8.06
CA GLN A 74 21.13 -2.37 -9.31
C GLN A 74 21.85 -1.01 -9.37
N ASN A 75 21.88 -0.25 -8.27
CA ASN A 75 22.40 1.12 -8.23
C ASN A 75 21.75 2.09 -9.24
N ASN A 76 20.55 1.79 -9.75
CA ASN A 76 19.87 2.64 -10.72
C ASN A 76 19.10 3.77 -9.99
N PRO A 77 19.41 5.06 -10.23
CA PRO A 77 18.83 6.18 -9.49
C PRO A 77 17.30 6.32 -9.62
N ILE A 78 16.67 5.67 -10.61
CA ILE A 78 15.21 5.63 -10.79
C ILE A 78 14.47 5.03 -9.58
N TRP A 79 15.17 4.32 -8.68
CA TRP A 79 14.55 3.79 -7.46
C TRP A 79 13.91 4.88 -6.60
N ARG A 80 14.43 6.12 -6.62
CA ARG A 80 13.90 7.23 -5.81
C ARG A 80 12.51 7.67 -6.24
N PRO A 81 12.27 8.07 -7.51
CA PRO A 81 10.92 8.40 -7.96
C PRO A 81 9.95 7.21 -7.87
N LEU A 82 10.40 5.98 -8.11
CA LEU A 82 9.57 4.78 -7.93
C LEU A 82 9.13 4.59 -6.48
N ALA A 83 10.06 4.73 -5.53
CA ALA A 83 9.74 4.66 -4.10
C ALA A 83 8.79 5.79 -3.70
N LEU A 84 8.99 7.01 -4.22
CA LEU A 84 8.10 8.14 -3.94
C LEU A 84 6.66 7.85 -4.39
N ILE A 85 6.48 7.34 -5.61
CA ILE A 85 5.17 6.95 -6.14
C ILE A 85 4.53 5.90 -5.23
N SER A 86 5.26 4.83 -4.89
CA SER A 86 4.78 3.76 -4.01
C SER A 86 4.33 4.29 -2.64
N LEU A 87 5.14 5.14 -1.99
CA LEU A 87 4.81 5.72 -0.69
C LEU A 87 3.53 6.57 -0.74
N ILE A 88 3.38 7.40 -1.77
CA ILE A 88 2.19 8.26 -1.93
C ILE A 88 0.94 7.42 -2.18
N LEU A 89 1.00 6.45 -3.08
CA LEU A 89 -0.14 5.57 -3.36
C LEU A 89 -0.53 4.73 -2.14
N THR A 90 0.45 4.28 -1.34
CA THR A 90 0.21 3.58 -0.06
C THR A 90 -0.56 4.47 0.93
N ILE A 91 -0.15 5.74 1.08
CA ILE A 91 -0.86 6.72 1.92
C ILE A 91 -2.28 6.94 1.42
N VAL A 92 -2.46 7.09 0.10
CA VAL A 92 -3.78 7.32 -0.50
C VAL A 92 -4.70 6.13 -0.27
N ALA A 93 -4.21 4.89 -0.45
CA ALA A 93 -4.99 3.68 -0.19
C ALA A 93 -5.44 3.62 1.28
N GLY A 94 -4.50 3.69 2.23
CA GLY A 94 -4.81 3.65 3.65
C GLY A 94 -5.71 4.81 4.09
N GLY A 95 -5.47 6.01 3.57
CA GLY A 95 -6.21 7.22 3.90
C GLY A 95 -7.65 7.19 3.42
N MET A 96 -7.89 6.73 2.18
CA MET A 96 -9.25 6.55 1.66
C MET A 96 -10.01 5.48 2.45
N ALA A 97 -9.35 4.39 2.82
CA ALA A 97 -9.96 3.34 3.65
C ALA A 97 -10.32 3.84 5.05
N CYS A 98 -9.41 4.52 5.73
CA CYS A 98 -9.68 5.13 7.03
C CYS A 98 -10.83 6.16 6.94
N GLY A 99 -10.82 7.00 5.90
CA GLY A 99 -11.86 8.00 5.69
C GLY A 99 -13.24 7.37 5.50
N TYR A 100 -13.35 6.33 4.68
CA TYR A 100 -14.59 5.59 4.46
C TYR A 100 -15.17 5.05 5.77
N TRP A 101 -14.37 4.33 6.55
CA TRP A 101 -14.80 3.72 7.80
C TRP A 101 -15.18 4.74 8.88
N LEU A 102 -14.43 5.84 8.99
CA LEU A 102 -14.76 6.94 9.90
C LEU A 102 -16.08 7.64 9.54
N LEU A 103 -16.35 7.83 8.25
CA LEU A 103 -17.60 8.46 7.78
C LEU A 103 -18.83 7.60 8.09
N LEU A 104 -18.68 6.27 8.08
CA LEU A 104 -19.74 5.33 8.46
C LEU A 104 -19.86 5.14 9.97
N GLY A 105 -18.88 5.59 10.75
CA GLY A 105 -18.82 5.34 12.20
C GLY A 105 -18.48 3.89 12.55
N GLU A 106 -17.92 3.14 11.60
CA GLU A 106 -17.58 1.73 11.74
C GLU A 106 -16.06 1.57 11.88
N VAL A 107 -15.59 1.42 13.12
CA VAL A 107 -14.15 1.36 13.43
C VAL A 107 -13.81 0.00 14.00
N ASP A 108 -13.74 -1.02 13.14
CA ASP A 108 -13.14 -2.29 13.51
C ASP A 108 -11.64 -2.11 13.80
N ALA A 109 -11.19 -2.53 14.98
CA ALA A 109 -9.83 -2.24 15.45
C ALA A 109 -8.76 -2.85 14.54
N VAL A 110 -9.00 -4.03 13.97
CA VAL A 110 -8.02 -4.74 13.13
C VAL A 110 -7.96 -4.08 11.76
N TRP A 111 -9.09 -3.98 11.07
CA TRP A 111 -9.16 -3.43 9.71
C TRP A 111 -8.81 -1.94 9.68
N PHE A 112 -9.32 -1.15 10.61
CA PHE A 112 -8.95 0.25 10.72
C PHE A 112 -7.46 0.41 11.06
N GLY A 113 -6.96 -0.38 12.02
CA GLY A 113 -5.55 -0.34 12.44
C GLY A 113 -4.60 -0.66 11.28
N MET A 114 -4.89 -1.69 10.49
CA MET A 114 -4.09 -2.06 9.33
C MET A 114 -4.07 -0.94 8.28
N ASN A 115 -5.22 -0.33 7.97
CA ASN A 115 -5.29 0.79 7.03
C ASN A 115 -4.59 2.05 7.56
N ALA A 116 -4.67 2.33 8.86
CA ALA A 116 -3.98 3.46 9.48
C ALA A 116 -2.45 3.29 9.42
N VAL A 117 -1.94 2.08 9.58
CA VAL A 117 -0.50 1.79 9.42
C VAL A 117 0.00 2.19 8.03
N LEU A 118 -0.78 1.95 6.98
CA LEU A 118 -0.44 2.34 5.59
C LEU A 118 -0.32 3.85 5.39
N VAL A 119 -0.97 4.65 6.25
CA VAL A 119 -0.79 6.11 6.26
C VAL A 119 0.48 6.48 7.03
N VAL A 120 0.69 5.87 8.19
CA VAL A 120 1.71 6.31 9.14
C VAL A 120 3.12 5.97 8.68
N TRP A 121 3.37 4.73 8.26
CA TRP A 121 4.74 4.29 7.99
C TRP A 121 5.37 5.03 6.78
N PRO A 122 4.68 5.31 5.66
CA PRO A 122 5.29 6.03 4.55
C PRO A 122 5.66 7.47 4.91
N LEU A 123 4.88 8.12 5.77
CA LEU A 123 5.14 9.49 6.24
C LEU A 123 6.48 9.62 6.99
N VAL A 124 6.96 8.55 7.62
CA VAL A 124 8.27 8.52 8.28
C VAL A 124 9.43 8.66 7.28
N PHE A 125 9.27 8.11 6.06
CA PHE A 125 10.32 8.07 5.05
C PHE A 125 10.25 9.22 4.03
N LEU A 126 9.05 9.76 3.82
CA LEU A 126 8.77 10.74 2.77
C LEU A 126 9.66 11.99 2.83
N PRO A 127 9.86 12.67 3.99
CA PRO A 127 10.65 13.91 4.04
C PRO A 127 12.12 13.69 3.66
N ALA A 128 12.69 12.56 4.09
CA ALA A 128 14.07 12.22 3.78
C ALA A 128 14.26 11.90 2.30
N LEU A 129 13.33 11.16 1.70
CA LEU A 129 13.37 10.80 0.28
C LEU A 129 13.23 12.05 -0.62
N VAL A 130 12.29 12.94 -0.31
CA VAL A 130 12.08 14.19 -1.06
C VAL A 130 13.32 15.07 -1.00
N ARG A 131 13.94 15.22 0.17
CA ARG A 131 15.19 15.97 0.32
C ARG A 131 16.32 15.38 -0.52
N GLU A 132 16.47 14.06 -0.50
CA GLU A 132 17.50 13.37 -1.29
C GLU A 132 17.31 13.59 -2.79
N MET A 133 16.07 13.55 -3.28
CA MET A 133 15.76 13.82 -4.68
C MET A 133 16.07 15.27 -5.07
N ALA A 134 15.69 16.25 -4.25
CA ALA A 134 15.96 17.66 -4.51
C ALA A 134 17.46 17.99 -4.60
N VAL A 135 18.26 17.44 -3.69
CA VAL A 135 19.73 17.63 -3.70
C VAL A 135 20.35 17.03 -4.96
N ASN A 136 19.96 15.81 -5.35
CA ASN A 136 20.49 15.17 -6.54
C ASN A 136 20.13 15.93 -7.83
N SER A 137 18.92 16.49 -7.91
CA SER A 137 18.51 17.34 -9.03
C SER A 137 19.35 18.62 -9.12
N ALA A 138 19.70 19.23 -7.99
CA ALA A 138 20.54 20.43 -7.96
C ALA A 138 22.00 20.15 -8.36
N SER A 139 22.54 18.97 -8.04
CA SER A 139 23.91 18.57 -8.43
C SER A 139 24.07 18.16 -9.89
N ALA A 140 22.96 17.92 -10.61
CA ALA A 140 22.96 17.48 -12.01
C ALA A 140 22.88 18.66 -13.01
N ASN A 141 22.66 19.88 -12.53
CA ASN A 141 22.61 21.13 -13.31
C ASN A 141 23.88 21.95 -13.09
#